data_AF-A0A6P0CG14-F1
#
_entry.id   AF-A0A6P0CG14-F1
#
_cell.length_a   1.000
_cell.length_b   1.000
_cell.length_c   1.000
_cell.angle_alpha   90.00
_cell.angle_beta   90.00
_cell.angle_gamma   90.00
#
_symmetry.space_group_name_H-M   'P 1'
#
loop_
_entity.id
_entity.type
_entity.pdbx_description
1 polymer ?
#
loop_
_entity_poly.entity_id
_entity_poly.type
_entity_poly.pdbx_seq_one_letter_code
_entity_poly.pdbx_strand_id
1 'polypeptide(L)'
;MLNNIVKNAFAAVQLPRYTPHSFRHMLVLYGDQICGTREEFKAWSQNMGHNSVIVSVSSYIPVTGDTQREIILRLGRVKDG
;
A
#
# COMPACT_ATOMS: atom_id res chain seq x y z
N MET A 1 0.10 4.69 24.54
CA MET A 1 0.02 3.23 24.76
C MET A 1 0.37 2.45 23.50
N LEU A 2 -0.44 2.46 22.43
CA LEU A 2 -0.21 1.69 21.19
C LEU A 2 1.13 2.02 20.48
N ASN A 3 1.50 3.30 20.40
CA ASN A 3 2.75 3.73 19.77
C ASN A 3 3.99 3.10 20.43
N ASN A 4 3.97 2.97 21.76
CA ASN A 4 5.07 2.36 22.51
C ASN A 4 5.11 0.85 22.33
N ILE A 5 3.96 0.18 22.25
CA ILE A 5 3.89 -1.26 21.96
C ILE A 5 4.53 -1.57 20.62
N VAL A 6 4.15 -0.85 19.56
CA VAL A 6 4.70 -1.06 18.21
C VAL A 6 6.19 -0.77 18.17
N LYS A 7 6.63 0.36 18.72
CA LYS A 7 8.07 0.72 18.78
C LYS A 7 8.89 -0.32 19.55
N ASN A 8 8.37 -0.84 20.66
CA ASN A 8 9.06 -1.84 21.48
C ASN A 8 9.12 -3.20 20.77
N ALA A 9 8.07 -3.60 20.05
CA ALA A 9 8.07 -4.82 19.26
C ALA A 9 9.17 -4.79 18.17
N PHE A 10 9.31 -3.67 17.46
CA PHE A 10 10.40 -3.49 16.49
C PHE A 10 11.78 -3.47 17.16
N ALA A 11 11.92 -2.79 18.30
CA ALA A 11 13.18 -2.76 19.04
C ALA A 11 13.60 -4.15 19.56
N ALA A 12 12.64 -4.99 19.95
CA ALA A 12 12.90 -6.36 20.44
C ALA A 12 13.52 -7.27 19.37
N VAL A 13 13.28 -6.98 18.09
CA VAL A 13 13.89 -7.68 16.95
C VAL A 13 15.01 -6.87 16.28
N GLN A 14 15.55 -5.86 16.96
CA GLN A 14 16.65 -5.01 16.49
C GLN A 14 16.35 -4.22 15.20
N LEU A 15 15.07 -3.99 14.90
CA LEU A 15 14.64 -3.15 13.79
C LEU A 15 14.44 -1.68 14.25
N PRO A 16 14.52 -0.71 13.32
CA PRO A 16 14.19 0.68 13.62
C PRO A 16 12.81 0.81 14.26
N ARG A 17 12.66 1.72 15.22
CA ARG A 17 11.40 1.91 15.96
C ARG A 17 10.37 2.62 15.09
N TYR A 18 9.62 1.84 14.31
CA TYR A 18 8.53 2.36 13.50
C TYR A 18 7.33 2.75 14.36
N THR A 19 6.63 3.81 13.95
CA THR A 19 5.32 4.19 14.51
C THR A 19 4.22 3.29 13.93
N PRO A 20 3.05 3.19 14.59
CA PRO A 20 1.87 2.51 14.02
C PRO A 20 1.52 3.01 12.61
N HIS A 21 1.70 4.32 12.37
CA HIS A 21 1.44 4.91 11.06
C HIS A 21 2.44 4.41 10.00
N SER A 22 3.74 4.48 10.25
CA SER A 22 4.75 3.95 9.31
C SER A 22 4.65 2.43 9.11
N PHE A 23 4.20 1.69 10.13
CA PHE A 23 3.94 0.26 9.99
C PHE A 23 2.76 -0.01 9.05
N ARG A 24 1.68 0.77 9.19
CA ARG A 24 0.53 0.73 8.27
C ARG A 24 0.93 1.10 6.85
N HIS A 25 1.82 2.08 6.66
CA HIS A 25 2.40 2.41 5.36
C HIS A 25 3.07 1.19 4.71
N MET A 26 3.91 0.48 5.47
CA MET A 26 4.59 -0.71 4.97
C MET A 26 3.59 -1.82 4.58
N LEU A 27 2.57 -2.08 5.39
CA LEU A 27 1.56 -3.10 5.09
C LEU A 27 0.73 -2.79 3.83
N VAL A 28 0.49 -1.52 3.51
CA VAL A 28 -0.21 -1.16 2.25
C VAL A 28 0.69 -1.42 1.05
N LEU A 29 1.96 -1.01 1.11
CA LEU A 29 2.94 -1.28 0.03
C LEU A 29 3.15 -2.78 -0.18
N TYR A 30 3.21 -3.55 0.91
CA TYR A 30 3.30 -5.00 0.82
C TYR A 30 2.05 -5.60 0.17
N GLY A 31 0.85 -5.16 0.58
CA GLY A 31 -0.40 -5.57 -0.02
C GLY A 31 -0.47 -5.30 -1.53
N ASP A 32 0.06 -4.17 -2.00
CA ASP A 32 0.14 -3.84 -3.43
C ASP A 32 1.00 -4.84 -4.22
N GLN A 33 2.06 -5.38 -3.58
CA GLN A 33 2.93 -6.37 -4.20
C GLN A 33 2.35 -7.79 -4.20
N ILE A 34 1.59 -8.17 -3.17
CA ILE A 34 1.12 -9.55 -3.00
C ILE A 34 -0.32 -9.80 -3.46
N CYS A 35 -1.15 -8.76 -3.57
CA CYS A 35 -2.51 -8.89 -4.05
C CYS A 35 -2.51 -8.88 -5.58
N GLY A 36 -2.90 -10.00 -6.20
CA GLY A 36 -2.99 -10.11 -7.65
C GLY A 36 -4.27 -9.49 -8.23
N THR A 37 -5.27 -9.26 -7.39
CA THR A 37 -6.57 -8.70 -7.77
C THR A 37 -6.98 -7.52 -6.90
N ARG A 38 -7.93 -6.71 -7.41
CA ARG A 38 -8.48 -5.57 -6.67
C ARG A 38 -9.32 -6.02 -5.49
N GLU A 39 -9.97 -7.17 -5.61
CA GLU A 39 -10.77 -7.81 -4.57
C GLU A 39 -9.88 -8.26 -3.40
N GLU A 40 -8.74 -8.89 -3.68
CA GLU A 40 -7.75 -9.26 -2.67
C GLU A 40 -7.19 -8.01 -1.97
N PHE A 41 -6.82 -6.98 -2.73
CA PHE A 41 -6.31 -5.74 -2.16
C PHE A 41 -7.37 -5.02 -1.31
N LYS A 42 -8.64 -5.08 -1.72
CA LYS A 42 -9.78 -4.56 -0.94
C LYS A 42 -9.96 -5.33 0.36
N ALA A 43 -9.92 -6.66 0.34
CA ALA A 43 -10.01 -7.50 1.53
C ALA A 43 -8.84 -7.24 2.50
N TRP A 44 -7.61 -7.14 1.97
CA TRP A 44 -6.41 -6.75 2.73
C TRP A 44 -6.57 -5.39 3.40
N SER A 45 -7.07 -4.39 2.66
CA SER A 45 -7.33 -3.04 3.18
C SER A 45 -8.43 -3.02 4.25
N GLN A 46 -9.49 -3.83 4.10
CA GLN A 46 -10.57 -3.93 5.08
C GLN A 46 -10.10 -4.59 6.38
N ASN A 47 -9.23 -5.61 6.30
CA ASN A 47 -8.62 -6.23 7.48
C ASN A 47 -7.80 -5.24 8.33
N MET A 48 -7.23 -4.20 7.71
CA MET A 48 -6.51 -3.13 8.41
C MET A 48 -7.42 -2.03 8.99
N GLY A 49 -8.75 -2.16 8.87
CA GLY A 49 -9.72 -1.21 9.42
C GLY A 49 -9.94 0.05 8.58
N HIS A 50 -9.60 0.04 7.28
CA HIS A 50 -9.88 1.18 6.40
C HIS A 50 -11.30 1.11 5.84
N ASN A 51 -12.18 2.04 6.25
CA ASN A 51 -13.50 2.24 5.63
C ASN A 51 -13.45 2.87 4.23
N SER A 52 -12.28 3.37 3.81
CA SER A 52 -12.06 3.92 2.47
C SER A 52 -10.72 3.45 1.90
N VAL A 53 -10.80 2.52 0.93
CA VAL A 53 -9.68 2.07 0.10
C VAL A 53 -9.08 3.24 -0.72
N ILE A 54 -9.88 4.29 -0.94
CA ILE A 54 -9.61 5.41 -1.86
C ILE A 54 -8.54 6.39 -1.38
N VAL A 55 -8.39 6.56 -0.06
CA VAL A 55 -7.29 7.41 0.48
C VAL A 55 -5.97 6.63 0.49
N SER A 56 -6.04 5.29 0.46
CA SER A 56 -4.85 4.44 0.50
C SER A 56 -4.15 4.45 -0.86
N VAL A 57 -4.85 4.07 -1.94
CA VAL A 57 -4.20 3.94 -3.26
C VAL A 57 -3.51 5.23 -3.70
N SER A 58 -4.15 6.40 -3.54
CA SER A 58 -3.57 7.69 -3.96
C SER A 58 -2.39 8.16 -3.08
N SER A 59 -2.40 7.84 -1.78
CA SER A 59 -1.33 8.26 -0.85
C SER A 59 -0.13 7.30 -0.82
N TYR A 60 -0.33 6.03 -1.20
CA TYR A 60 0.70 4.99 -1.14
C TYR A 60 1.26 4.61 -2.51
N ILE A 61 0.51 4.82 -3.59
CA ILE A 61 0.91 4.49 -4.96
C ILE A 61 0.78 5.76 -5.81
N PRO A 62 1.67 6.76 -5.60
CA PRO A 62 1.63 7.97 -6.40
C PRO A 62 1.98 7.63 -7.85
N VAL A 63 1.06 7.94 -8.76
CA VAL A 63 1.33 7.88 -10.20
C VAL A 63 1.71 9.28 -10.64
N THR A 64 2.96 9.47 -11.07
CA THR A 64 3.38 10.75 -11.67
C THR A 64 2.66 10.97 -13.01
N GLY A 65 2.57 12.21 -13.49
CA GLY A 65 1.95 12.50 -14.79
C GLY A 65 2.62 11.74 -15.94
N ASP A 66 3.95 11.59 -15.90
CA ASP A 66 4.70 10.84 -16.91
C ASP A 66 4.42 9.34 -16.84
N THR A 67 4.39 8.75 -15.64
CA THR A 67 4.02 7.35 -15.42
C THR A 67 2.58 7.08 -15.89
N GLN A 68 1.65 8.00 -15.63
CA GLN A 68 0.27 7.87 -16.08
C GLN A 68 0.20 7.84 -17.62
N ARG A 69 0.91 8.75 -18.28
CA ARG A 69 0.98 8.82 -19.74
C ARG A 69 1.52 7.52 -20.34
N GLU A 70 2.60 6.98 -19.80
CA GLU A 70 3.20 5.72 -20.25
C GLU A 70 2.22 4.55 -20.12
N ILE A 71 1.57 4.43 -18.95
CA ILE A 71 0.58 3.36 -18.69
C ILE A 71 -0.58 3.43 -19.68
N ILE A 72 -1.14 4.63 -19.92
CA ILE A 72 -2.27 4.81 -20.84
C ILE A 72 -1.87 4.46 -22.29
N LEU A 73 -0.68 4.89 -22.74
CA LEU A 73 -0.18 4.53 -24.06
C LEU A 73 0.00 3.02 -24.21
N ARG A 74 0.53 2.34 -23.19
CA ARG A 74 0.68 0.88 -23.19
C ARG A 74 -0.67 0.18 -23.25
N LEU A 75 -1.65 0.61 -22.46
CA LEU A 75 -3.00 0.04 -22.45
C LEU A 75 -3.72 0.19 -23.80
N GLY A 76 -3.47 1.29 -24.53
CA GLY A 76 -3.97 1.47 -25.89
C GLY A 76 -3.43 0.42 -26.85
N ARG A 77 -2.13 0.12 -26.79
CA ARG A 77 -1.46 -0.86 -27.67
C ARG A 77 -1.88 -2.31 -27.44
N VAL A 78 -2.31 -2.66 -26.22
CA VAL A 78 -2.74 -4.03 -25.87
C VAL A 78 -4.07 -4.41 -26.54
N LYS A 79 -4.86 -3.44 -27.03
CA LYS A 79 -6.12 -3.73 -27.73
C LYS A 79 -5.96 -4.03 -29.23
N ASP A 80 -4.77 -3.78 -29.79
CA ASP A 80 -4.52 -3.87 -31.24
C ASP A 80 -3.81 -5.18 -31.66
N GLY A 81 -3.73 -6.18 -30.79
CA GLY A 81 -3.17 -7.52 -31.06
C GLY A 81 -4.12 -8.62 -30.61
#